data_AF-A0A7V2GCU1-F1
#
_entry.id   AF-A0A7V2GCU1-F1
#
_cell.length_a   1.000
_cell.length_b   1.000
_cell.length_c   1.000
_cell.angle_alpha   90.00
_cell.angle_beta   90.00
_cell.angle_gamma   90.00
#
_symmetry.space_group_name_H-M   'P 1'
#
loop_
_entity.id
_entity.type
_entity.pdbx_description
1 polymer ?
#
loop_
_entity_poly.entity_id
_entity_poly.type
_entity_poly.pdbx_seq_one_letter_code
_entity_poly.pdbx_strand_id
1 'polypeptide(L)'
;MDMKKNLKQMIDMNKAAFDNAFSTMTMVQEQMEKVTDMYLSQASGRDAERRKVLAEWSKAYKNGFDAFKKTVDENFKRVESFFPKEG
;
A
#
# COMPACT_ATOMS: atom_id res chain seq x y z
N MET A 1 4.02 -2.74 34.92
CA MET A 1 3.17 -2.38 33.75
C MET A 1 2.38 -3.60 33.34
N ASP A 2 1.10 -3.45 33.01
CA ASP A 2 0.25 -4.55 32.56
C ASP A 2 0.75 -5.07 31.20
N MET A 3 0.93 -6.39 31.08
CA MET A 3 1.35 -7.07 29.85
C MET A 3 0.45 -6.71 28.66
N LYS A 4 -0.87 -6.55 28.89
CA LYS A 4 -1.82 -6.14 27.84
C LYS A 4 -1.54 -4.74 27.31
N LYS A 5 -1.17 -3.81 28.20
CA LYS A 5 -0.81 -2.44 27.83
C LYS A 5 0.47 -2.39 27.01
N ASN A 6 1.49 -3.16 27.40
CA ASN A 6 2.74 -3.26 26.65
C ASN A 6 2.51 -3.88 25.26
N LEU A 7 1.67 -4.93 25.17
CA LEU A 7 1.31 -5.56 23.89
C LEU A 7 0.57 -4.58 22.97
N LYS A 8 -0.41 -3.84 23.50
CA LYS A 8 -1.12 -2.80 22.74
C LYS A 8 -0.16 -1.74 22.19
N GLN A 9 0.74 -1.22 23.03
CA GLN A 9 1.74 -0.24 22.59
C GLN A 9 2.63 -0.78 21.47
N MET A 10 3.09 -2.05 21.56
CA MET A 10 3.87 -2.66 20.47
C MET A 10 3.08 -2.77 19.17
N ILE A 11 1.80 -3.14 19.24
CA ILE A 11 0.93 -3.23 18.05
C ILE A 11 0.73 -1.85 17.42
N ASP A 12 0.44 -0.84 18.24
CA ASP A 12 0.26 0.55 17.78
C ASP A 12 1.55 1.07 17.11
N MET A 13 2.73 0.77 17.67
CA MET A 13 4.02 1.09 17.05
C MET A 13 4.23 0.38 15.70
N ASN A 14 3.92 -0.92 15.61
CA ASN A 14 4.02 -1.67 14.36
C ASN A 14 3.08 -1.11 13.29
N LYS A 15 1.85 -0.74 13.68
CA LYS A 15 0.89 -0.11 12.77
C LYS A 15 1.43 1.22 12.25
N ALA A 16 1.95 2.08 13.12
CA ALA A 16 2.51 3.36 12.71
C ALA A 16 3.73 3.21 11.78
N ALA A 17 4.62 2.26 12.07
CA ALA A 17 5.76 1.94 11.22
C ALA A 17 5.31 1.43 9.83
N PHE A 18 4.32 0.55 9.81
CA PHE A 18 3.72 0.06 8.57
C PHE A 18 3.07 1.19 7.77
N ASP A 19 2.24 2.03 8.40
CA ASP A 19 1.56 3.15 7.72
C ASP A 19 2.57 4.13 7.09
N ASN A 20 3.67 4.42 7.79
CA ASN A 20 4.74 5.29 7.26
C ASN A 20 5.49 4.63 6.08
N ALA A 21 5.91 3.38 6.24
CA ALA A 21 6.56 2.63 5.16
C ALA A 21 5.66 2.52 3.94
N PHE A 22 4.36 2.25 4.15
CA PHE A 22 3.38 2.12 3.09
C PHE A 22 3.17 3.46 2.36
N SER A 23 3.02 4.56 3.08
CA SER A 23 2.96 5.91 2.49
C SER A 23 4.19 6.22 1.62
N THR A 24 5.38 5.85 2.11
CA THR A 24 6.63 6.01 1.33
C THR A 24 6.60 5.19 0.04
N MET A 25 6.15 3.94 0.11
CA MET A 25 6.00 3.08 -1.06
C MET A 25 4.93 3.61 -2.04
N THR A 26 3.82 4.18 -1.57
CA THR A 26 2.82 4.85 -2.42
C THR A 26 3.46 5.97 -3.24
N MET A 27 4.29 6.81 -2.62
CA MET A 27 4.98 7.90 -3.33
C MET A 27 5.93 7.38 -4.42
N VAL A 28 6.61 6.25 -4.18
CA VAL A 28 7.48 5.62 -5.18
C VAL A 28 6.64 5.04 -6.32
N GLN A 29 5.52 4.39 -6.02
CA GLN A 29 4.60 3.88 -7.02
C GLN A 29 4.05 5.00 -7.91
N GLU A 30 3.61 6.12 -7.32
CA GLU A 30 3.12 7.27 -8.08
C GLU A 30 4.18 7.85 -9.03
N GLN A 31 5.45 7.87 -8.61
CA GLN A 31 6.54 8.28 -9.48
C GLN A 31 6.76 7.27 -10.62
N MET A 32 6.69 5.97 -10.35
CA MET A 32 6.81 4.94 -11.37
C MET A 32 5.65 4.99 -12.39
N GLU A 33 4.42 5.25 -11.93
CA GLU A 33 3.25 5.48 -12.78
C GLU A 33 3.51 6.65 -13.74
N LYS A 34 4.01 7.79 -13.23
CA LYS A 34 4.36 8.96 -14.06
C LYS A 34 5.45 8.66 -15.10
N VAL A 35 6.52 7.95 -14.70
CA VAL A 35 7.60 7.57 -15.63
C VAL A 35 7.06 6.64 -16.72
N THR A 36 6.19 5.71 -16.34
CA THR A 36 5.52 4.80 -17.28
C THR A 36 4.66 5.59 -18.26
N ASP A 37 3.84 6.51 -17.80
CA ASP A 37 3.01 7.37 -18.65
C ASP A 37 3.84 8.22 -19.61
N MET A 38 4.94 8.81 -19.13
CA MET A 38 5.89 9.56 -19.98
C MET A 38 6.49 8.67 -21.07
N TYR A 39 6.96 7.48 -20.71
CA TYR A 39 7.50 6.51 -21.68
C TYR A 39 6.44 6.10 -22.72
N LEU A 40 5.23 5.81 -22.26
CA LEU A 40 4.11 5.46 -23.13
C LEU A 40 3.77 6.60 -24.09
N SER A 41 3.81 7.86 -23.64
CA SER A 41 3.52 9.04 -24.49
C SER A 41 4.56 9.26 -25.60
N GLN A 42 5.83 8.90 -25.35
CA GLN A 42 6.94 9.10 -26.28
C GLN A 42 7.11 7.93 -27.26
N ALA A 43 6.56 6.75 -26.98
CA ALA A 43 6.65 5.61 -27.88
C ALA A 43 6.01 5.92 -29.25
N SER A 44 6.56 5.42 -30.35
CA SER A 44 5.94 5.59 -31.66
C SER A 44 4.67 4.72 -31.78
N GLY A 45 3.70 5.10 -32.63
CA GLY A 45 2.40 4.42 -32.75
C GLY A 45 2.43 2.94 -33.14
N ARG A 46 3.61 2.38 -33.49
CA ARG A 46 3.79 0.97 -33.86
C ARG A 46 3.84 -0.02 -32.66
N ASP A 47 3.89 0.47 -31.42
CA ASP A 47 4.03 -0.34 -30.20
C ASP A 47 2.73 -0.46 -29.35
N ALA A 48 1.54 -0.32 -29.96
CA ALA A 48 0.26 -0.26 -29.24
C ALA A 48 0.01 -1.42 -28.26
N GLU A 49 0.40 -2.64 -28.61
CA GLU A 49 0.25 -3.81 -27.74
C GLU A 49 1.14 -3.72 -26.49
N ARG A 50 2.39 -3.26 -26.65
CA ARG A 50 3.31 -3.05 -25.52
C ARG A 50 2.80 -1.98 -24.57
N ARG A 51 2.17 -0.93 -25.11
CA ARG A 51 1.54 0.11 -24.31
C ARG A 51 0.39 -0.42 -23.46
N LYS A 52 -0.45 -1.27 -24.06
CA LYS A 52 -1.57 -1.91 -23.37
C LYS A 52 -1.10 -2.80 -22.23
N VAL A 53 -0.09 -3.65 -22.47
CA VAL A 53 0.47 -4.54 -21.44
C VAL A 53 1.06 -3.74 -20.27
N LEU A 54 1.79 -2.65 -20.54
CA LEU A 54 2.33 -1.79 -19.48
C LEU A 54 1.24 -1.08 -18.67
N ALA A 55 0.19 -0.60 -19.32
CA ALA A 55 -0.95 0.03 -18.65
C ALA A 55 -1.73 -0.99 -17.78
N GLU A 56 -1.96 -2.19 -18.29
CA GLU A 56 -2.60 -3.29 -17.54
C GLU A 56 -1.74 -3.72 -16.35
N TRP A 57 -0.43 -3.84 -16.54
CA TRP A 57 0.52 -4.15 -15.46
C TRP A 57 0.52 -3.07 -14.37
N SER A 58 0.60 -1.80 -14.75
CA SER A 58 0.52 -0.66 -13.82
C SER A 58 -0.78 -0.69 -13.00
N LYS A 59 -1.92 -0.91 -13.67
CA LYS A 59 -3.22 -1.03 -13.01
C LYS A 59 -3.28 -2.23 -12.06
N ALA A 60 -2.77 -3.39 -12.47
CA ALA A 60 -2.74 -4.59 -11.64
C ALA A 60 -1.87 -4.39 -10.40
N TYR A 61 -0.70 -3.75 -10.56
CA TYR A 61 0.19 -3.41 -9.47
C TYR A 61 -0.51 -2.50 -8.45
N LYS A 62 -1.17 -1.43 -8.92
CA LYS A 62 -1.94 -0.51 -8.07
C LYS A 62 -3.04 -1.21 -7.28
N ASN A 63 -3.85 -2.02 -7.96
CA ASN A 63 -4.92 -2.76 -7.31
C ASN A 63 -4.38 -3.73 -6.25
N GLY A 64 -3.26 -4.41 -6.53
CA GLY A 64 -2.61 -5.31 -5.57
C GLY A 64 -2.09 -4.57 -4.34
N PHE A 65 -1.50 -3.40 -4.55
CA PHE A 65 -0.99 -2.54 -3.49
C PHE A 65 -2.12 -2.04 -2.57
N ASP A 66 -3.21 -1.55 -3.14
CA ASP A 66 -4.40 -1.10 -2.40
C ASP A 66 -5.07 -2.25 -1.63
N ALA A 67 -5.19 -3.42 -2.26
CA ALA A 67 -5.75 -4.61 -1.63
C ALA A 67 -4.88 -5.08 -0.45
N PHE A 68 -3.55 -5.01 -0.58
CA PHE A 68 -2.64 -5.32 0.51
C PHE A 68 -2.81 -4.34 1.68
N LYS A 69 -2.86 -3.03 1.42
CA LYS A 69 -3.12 -2.02 2.49
C LYS A 69 -4.40 -2.30 3.23
N LYS A 70 -5.49 -2.51 2.49
CA LYS A 70 -6.80 -2.80 3.04
C LYS A 70 -6.76 -4.02 3.94
N THR A 71 -6.11 -5.10 3.47
CA THR A 71 -5.97 -6.34 4.25
C THR A 71 -5.19 -6.11 5.54
N VAL A 72 -4.09 -5.35 5.49
CA VAL A 72 -3.30 -5.03 6.69
C VAL A 72 -4.11 -4.17 7.67
N ASP A 73 -4.82 -3.16 7.18
CA ASP A 73 -5.67 -2.28 8.01
C ASP A 73 -6.81 -3.04 8.69
N GLU A 74 -7.46 -3.95 7.96
CA GLU A 74 -8.51 -4.82 8.52
C GLU A 74 -7.94 -5.74 9.60
N ASN A 75 -6.73 -6.28 9.41
CA ASN A 75 -6.07 -7.11 10.41
C ASN A 75 -5.66 -6.31 11.66
N PHE A 76 -5.13 -5.10 11.51
CA PHE A 76 -4.86 -4.23 12.66
C PHE A 76 -6.15 -3.89 13.43
N LYS A 77 -7.23 -3.51 12.75
CA LYS A 77 -8.54 -3.28 13.39
C LYS A 77 -9.06 -4.51 14.12
N ARG A 78 -8.90 -5.69 13.53
CA ARG A 78 -9.26 -6.96 14.18
C ARG A 78 -8.43 -7.18 15.44
N VAL A 79 -7.13 -6.97 15.37
CA VAL A 79 -6.24 -7.09 16.53
C VAL A 79 -6.63 -6.10 17.64
N GLU A 80 -6.91 -4.84 17.28
CA GLU A 80 -7.38 -3.80 18.21
C GLU A 80 -8.67 -4.19 18.93
N SER A 81 -9.57 -4.92 18.26
CA SER A 81 -10.85 -5.36 18.87
C SER A 81 -10.69 -6.38 20.01
N PHE A 82 -9.53 -7.04 20.15
CA PHE A 82 -9.24 -7.92 21.28
C PHE A 82 -8.85 -7.16 22.55
N PHE A 83 -8.56 -5.85 22.45
CA PHE A 83 -8.27 -5.00 23.60
C PHE A 83 -9.56 -4.32 24.08
N PRO A 84 -9.78 -4.18 25.40
CA PRO A 84 -10.88 -3.38 25.91
C PRO A 84 -10.77 -1.96 25.35
N LYS A 85 -11.90 -1.39 24.89
CA LYS A 85 -11.95 0.06 24.64
C LYS A 85 -11.67 0.72 25.99
N GLU A 86 -10.62 1.53 26.07
CA GLU A 86 -10.33 2.32 27.27
C GLU A 86 -11.58 3.15 27.56
N GLY A 87 -12.17 2.92 28.74
CA GLY A 87 -13.32 3.67 29.26
C GLY A 87 -12.87 4.93 29.97
#